data_AF-A0AAD6V0Y9-F1
#
_entry.id   AF-A0AAD6V0Y9-F1
#
_cell.length_a   1.000
_cell.length_b   1.000
_cell.length_c   1.000
_cell.angle_alpha   90.00
_cell.angle_beta   90.00
_cell.angle_gamma   90.00
#
_symmetry.space_group_name_H-M   'P 1'
#
loop_
_entity.id
_entity.type
_entity.pdbx_description
1 polymer ?
#
loop_
_entity_poly.entity_id
_entity_poly.type
_entity_poly.pdbx_seq_one_letter_code
_entity_poly.pdbx_strand_id
1 'polypeptide(L)'
;MFKHPPEVAGRTLGYALIFAPSDAGRDCVAREVNACNGDIERLAALAHLYIFGLVRVCECCFHANCRYLSYISPLVKNPKGPTPAITADQSPDVRFSQQTMLHKGSLKAPGEQPASLRQQLLYREKYRCALTGHIDRASSDKAEQSPELFPDLAPLFASQPPAVTGDLLYDLEVAHIISQSLTDGIGGLTDAARAKLDWASSASAILDRFSGIDVKQLLGGTDLHSAINGFMASNEAHALFDRLDFCLLPAMVHSF
;
A
#
# COMPACT_ATOMS: atom_id res chain seq x y z
N MET A 1 5.43 -30.30 -0.82
CA MET A 1 4.51 -30.58 -1.93
C MET A 1 3.48 -29.46 -1.99
N PHE A 2 3.29 -28.83 -3.14
CA PHE A 2 2.29 -27.77 -3.30
C PHE A 2 0.88 -28.33 -3.03
N LYS A 3 0.03 -27.55 -2.34
CA LYS A 3 -1.31 -28.00 -1.94
C LYS A 3 -2.35 -27.92 -3.06
N HIS A 4 -2.00 -27.33 -4.22
CA HIS A 4 -2.97 -27.11 -5.30
C HIS A 4 -2.98 -28.31 -6.25
N PRO A 5 -4.16 -28.92 -6.52
CA PRO A 5 -4.32 -29.91 -7.58
C PRO A 5 -3.88 -29.36 -8.94
N PRO A 6 -3.38 -30.19 -9.87
CA PRO A 6 -2.96 -29.76 -11.20
C PRO A 6 -4.04 -28.99 -11.97
N GLU A 7 -5.31 -29.33 -11.79
CA GLU A 7 -6.45 -28.66 -12.42
C GLU A 7 -6.63 -27.23 -11.91
N VAL A 8 -6.42 -27.01 -10.62
CA VAL A 8 -6.45 -25.67 -10.01
C VAL A 8 -5.29 -24.86 -10.56
N ALA A 9 -4.09 -25.44 -10.63
CA ALA A 9 -2.92 -24.76 -11.18
C ALA A 9 -3.13 -24.34 -12.64
N GLY A 10 -3.62 -25.26 -13.49
CA GLY A 10 -3.94 -24.97 -14.88
C GLY A 10 -5.00 -23.89 -15.05
N ARG A 11 -6.09 -23.92 -14.26
CA ARG A 11 -7.14 -22.89 -14.30
C ARG A 11 -6.61 -21.53 -13.88
N THR A 12 -5.85 -21.45 -12.79
CA THR A 12 -5.24 -20.20 -12.32
C THR A 12 -4.39 -19.57 -13.41
N LEU A 13 -3.48 -20.34 -14.02
CA LEU A 13 -2.58 -19.83 -15.06
C LEU A 13 -3.33 -19.46 -16.34
N GLY A 14 -4.36 -20.21 -16.71
CA GLY A 14 -5.27 -19.86 -17.80
C GLY A 14 -5.99 -18.53 -17.54
N TYR A 15 -6.48 -18.31 -16.33
CA TYR A 15 -7.07 -17.02 -15.95
C TYR A 15 -6.05 -15.88 -15.94
N ALA A 16 -4.83 -16.13 -15.47
CA ALA A 16 -3.77 -15.13 -15.52
C ALA A 16 -3.48 -14.69 -16.97
N LEU A 17 -3.51 -15.61 -17.94
CA LEU A 17 -3.37 -15.26 -19.36
C LEU A 17 -4.55 -14.44 -19.89
N ILE A 18 -5.79 -14.77 -19.50
CA ILE A 18 -7.00 -14.09 -19.99
C ILE A 18 -7.11 -12.68 -19.40
N PHE A 19 -6.79 -12.53 -18.12
CA PHE A 19 -7.02 -11.31 -17.35
C PHE A 19 -5.75 -10.49 -17.08
N ALA A 20 -4.62 -10.82 -17.70
CA ALA A 20 -3.45 -9.95 -17.66
C ALA A 20 -3.83 -8.55 -18.19
N PRO A 21 -3.51 -7.46 -17.46
CA PRO A 21 -3.96 -6.12 -17.78
C PRO A 21 -3.19 -5.48 -18.95
N SER A 22 -2.14 -6.14 -19.45
CA SER A 22 -1.36 -5.69 -20.60
C SER A 22 -0.86 -6.86 -21.45
N ASP A 23 -0.55 -6.59 -22.71
CA ASP A 23 0.08 -7.56 -23.62
C ASP A 23 1.43 -8.04 -23.08
N ALA A 24 2.25 -7.11 -22.56
CA ALA A 24 3.53 -7.43 -21.95
C ALA A 24 3.37 -8.39 -20.76
N GLY A 25 2.36 -8.17 -19.93
CA GLY A 25 2.02 -9.04 -18.82
C GLY A 25 1.60 -10.43 -19.27
N ARG A 26 0.69 -10.49 -20.25
CA ARG A 26 0.22 -11.73 -20.87
C ARG A 26 1.36 -12.54 -21.49
N ASP A 27 2.26 -11.88 -22.21
CA ASP A 27 3.45 -12.49 -22.82
C ASP A 27 4.42 -13.01 -21.75
N CYS A 28 4.52 -12.34 -20.61
CA CYS A 28 5.32 -12.81 -19.49
C CYS A 28 4.74 -14.10 -18.91
N VAL A 29 3.44 -14.11 -18.58
CA VAL A 29 2.74 -15.30 -18.08
C VAL A 29 2.89 -16.47 -19.06
N ALA A 30 2.69 -16.23 -20.37
CA ALA A 30 2.81 -17.25 -21.40
C ALA A 30 4.22 -17.86 -21.47
N ARG A 31 5.26 -17.02 -21.42
CA ARG A 31 6.65 -17.49 -21.38
C ARG A 31 6.94 -18.33 -20.14
N GLU A 32 6.46 -17.92 -18.97
CA GLU A 32 6.66 -18.65 -17.71
C GLU A 32 5.96 -20.02 -17.70
N VAL A 33 4.72 -20.07 -18.20
CA VAL A 33 3.98 -21.33 -18.40
C VAL A 33 4.75 -22.26 -19.34
N ASN A 34 5.21 -21.75 -20.49
CA ASN A 34 5.97 -22.53 -21.45
C ASN A 34 7.34 -22.99 -20.88
N ALA A 35 7.99 -22.15 -20.07
CA ALA A 35 9.25 -22.48 -19.40
C ALA A 35 9.13 -23.59 -18.35
N CYS A 36 7.90 -23.88 -17.89
CA CYS A 36 7.66 -25.07 -17.06
C CYS A 36 7.87 -26.37 -17.86
N ASN A 37 7.80 -26.34 -19.18
CA ASN A 37 8.07 -27.49 -20.07
C ASN A 37 7.28 -28.76 -19.68
N GLY A 38 6.01 -28.60 -19.28
CA GLY A 38 5.15 -29.69 -18.85
C GLY A 38 5.43 -30.26 -17.45
N ASP A 39 6.40 -29.71 -16.71
CA ASP A 39 6.70 -30.10 -15.32
C ASP A 39 5.55 -29.67 -14.39
N ILE A 40 4.81 -30.66 -13.89
CA ILE A 40 3.61 -30.45 -13.06
C ILE A 40 3.97 -29.72 -11.76
N GLU A 41 5.13 -30.03 -11.15
CA GLU A 41 5.53 -29.37 -9.92
C GLU A 41 5.85 -27.89 -10.16
N ARG A 42 6.45 -27.56 -11.31
CA ARG A 42 6.71 -26.16 -11.68
C ARG A 42 5.44 -25.40 -11.99
N LEU A 43 4.51 -26.02 -12.72
CA LEU A 43 3.21 -25.40 -12.99
C LEU A 43 2.45 -25.14 -11.68
N ALA A 44 2.46 -26.09 -10.75
CA ALA A 44 1.87 -25.92 -9.43
C ALA A 44 2.57 -24.80 -8.63
N ALA A 45 3.90 -24.73 -8.68
CA ALA A 45 4.67 -23.65 -8.05
C ALA A 45 4.35 -22.27 -8.64
N LEU A 46 4.30 -22.17 -9.97
CA LEU A 46 3.97 -20.92 -10.67
C LEU A 46 2.55 -20.49 -10.37
N ALA A 47 1.58 -21.41 -10.40
CA ALA A 47 0.21 -21.12 -10.01
C ALA A 47 0.11 -20.68 -8.54
N HIS A 48 0.86 -21.32 -7.65
CA HIS A 48 0.94 -20.90 -6.25
C HIS A 48 1.46 -19.48 -6.11
N LEU A 49 2.49 -19.10 -6.89
CA LEU A 49 2.98 -17.72 -6.93
C LEU A 49 1.89 -16.75 -7.40
N TYR A 50 1.22 -17.00 -8.53
CA TYR A 50 0.17 -16.10 -9.00
C TYR A 50 -1.00 -16.00 -8.03
N ILE A 51 -1.42 -17.11 -7.41
CA ILE A 51 -2.43 -17.08 -6.35
C ILE A 51 -1.93 -16.25 -5.19
N PHE A 52 -0.83 -16.62 -4.54
CA PHE A 52 -0.41 -15.94 -3.31
C PHE A 52 0.06 -14.51 -3.56
N GLY A 53 0.68 -14.23 -4.70
CA GLY A 53 1.08 -12.91 -5.14
C GLY A 53 -0.12 -12.00 -5.36
N LEU A 54 -1.04 -12.39 -6.23
CA LEU A 54 -2.21 -11.56 -6.58
C LEU A 54 -3.25 -11.55 -5.46
N VAL A 55 -3.49 -12.68 -4.79
CA VAL A 55 -4.39 -12.76 -3.65
C VAL A 55 -3.83 -11.98 -2.48
N ARG A 56 -2.52 -11.95 -2.17
CA ARG A 56 -2.02 -11.05 -1.11
C ARG A 56 -2.28 -9.57 -1.41
N VAL A 57 -2.20 -9.18 -2.67
CA VAL A 57 -2.55 -7.81 -3.10
C VAL A 57 -4.03 -7.54 -2.82
N CYS A 58 -4.90 -8.53 -3.06
CA CYS A 58 -6.34 -8.41 -2.93
C CYS A 58 -6.94 -8.85 -1.58
N GLU A 59 -6.23 -9.56 -0.69
CA GLU A 59 -6.74 -10.12 0.58
C GLU A 59 -6.32 -9.33 1.83
N CYS A 60 -5.42 -8.35 1.69
CA CYS A 60 -5.42 -7.20 2.60
C CYS A 60 -6.83 -6.58 2.71
N CYS A 61 -7.68 -6.84 1.70
CA CYS A 61 -8.99 -6.24 1.53
C CYS A 61 -10.17 -7.05 2.07
N PHE A 62 -10.03 -8.35 2.34
CA PHE A 62 -11.20 -9.21 2.60
C PHE A 62 -11.47 -9.51 4.08
N HIS A 63 -10.63 -9.04 5.01
CA HIS A 63 -10.66 -9.52 6.40
C HIS A 63 -11.82 -9.00 7.26
N ALA A 64 -12.56 -7.96 6.86
CA ALA A 64 -13.58 -7.38 7.75
C ALA A 64 -14.98 -8.03 7.64
N ASN A 65 -15.37 -8.63 6.51
CA ASN A 65 -16.78 -9.06 6.32
C ASN A 65 -17.00 -10.44 5.66
N CYS A 66 -15.96 -11.17 5.23
CA CYS A 66 -16.16 -12.44 4.52
C CYS A 66 -16.00 -13.66 5.45
N ARG A 67 -17.10 -14.12 6.07
CA ARG A 67 -17.11 -15.37 6.87
C ARG A 67 -16.83 -16.64 6.04
N TYR A 68 -16.98 -16.58 4.72
CA TYR A 68 -16.92 -17.74 3.82
C TYR A 68 -15.49 -18.21 3.51
N LEU A 69 -14.50 -17.31 3.57
CA LEU A 69 -13.08 -17.65 3.33
C LEU A 69 -12.35 -18.21 4.56
N SER A 70 -13.01 -18.26 5.73
CA SER A 70 -12.45 -18.87 6.94
C SER A 70 -12.09 -20.36 6.78
N TYR A 71 -12.68 -21.03 5.79
CA TYR A 71 -12.42 -22.43 5.46
C TYR A 71 -11.26 -22.68 4.48
N ILE A 72 -10.77 -21.66 3.74
CA ILE A 72 -9.79 -21.90 2.66
C ILE A 72 -8.33 -21.81 3.12
N SER A 73 -7.95 -20.97 4.10
CA SER A 73 -6.70 -21.22 4.86
C SER A 73 -6.42 -20.20 5.99
N PRO A 74 -5.86 -20.64 7.13
CA PRO A 74 -5.13 -19.78 8.09
C PRO A 74 -3.80 -19.20 7.55
N LEU A 75 -3.48 -19.42 6.26
CA LEU A 75 -2.15 -19.18 5.67
C LEU A 75 -2.01 -17.82 4.95
N VAL A 76 -3.09 -17.04 4.82
CA VAL A 76 -3.11 -15.75 4.11
C VAL A 76 -3.58 -14.62 5.02
N LYS A 77 -3.22 -14.69 6.30
CA LYS A 77 -3.16 -13.45 7.09
C LYS A 77 -1.92 -12.70 6.62
N ASN A 78 -2.00 -11.38 6.43
CA ASN A 78 -0.79 -10.58 6.56
C ASN A 78 -0.24 -10.94 7.94
N PRO A 79 0.91 -11.64 8.05
CA PRO A 79 1.37 -12.18 9.33
C PRO A 79 1.65 -11.06 10.34
N LYS A 80 1.71 -9.81 9.87
CA LYS A 80 1.98 -8.60 10.67
C LYS A 80 0.74 -7.76 10.99
N GLY A 81 -0.48 -8.15 10.55
CA GLY A 81 -1.71 -7.36 10.74
C GLY A 81 -1.96 -6.34 9.62
N PRO A 82 -2.78 -5.29 9.83
CA PRO A 82 -2.83 -4.14 8.92
C PRO A 82 -1.41 -3.63 8.66
N THR A 83 -1.14 -3.03 7.50
CA THR A 83 0.12 -2.31 7.25
C THR A 83 0.45 -1.50 8.50
N PRO A 84 1.63 -1.64 9.13
CA PRO A 84 1.87 -1.12 10.48
C PRO A 84 1.41 0.34 10.54
N ALA A 85 0.35 0.57 11.31
CA ALA A 85 -0.23 1.89 11.47
C ALA A 85 0.87 2.77 12.06
N ILE A 86 1.31 3.77 11.29
CA ILE A 86 2.22 4.77 11.80
C ILE A 86 1.36 5.64 12.73
N THR A 87 1.43 5.36 14.03
CA THR A 87 0.50 5.86 15.05
C THR A 87 0.61 7.37 15.29
N ALA A 88 -0.40 7.94 15.96
CA ALA A 88 -0.52 9.38 16.22
C ALA A 88 0.63 9.97 17.06
N ASP A 89 1.33 9.15 17.84
CA ASP A 89 2.52 9.52 18.62
C ASP A 89 3.70 9.98 17.73
N GLN A 90 3.69 9.67 16.44
CA GLN A 90 4.72 10.06 15.47
C GLN A 90 4.39 11.35 14.71
N SER A 91 3.39 12.11 15.16
CA SER A 91 3.02 13.39 14.55
C SER A 91 4.17 14.40 14.63
N PRO A 92 4.32 15.34 13.66
CA PRO A 92 5.43 16.28 13.56
C PRO A 92 5.78 16.90 14.89
N ASP A 93 7.06 16.81 15.26
CA ASP A 93 7.57 17.58 16.39
C ASP A 93 7.85 19.03 15.94
N VAL A 94 8.11 19.89 16.93
CA VAL A 94 8.41 21.31 16.71
C VAL A 94 9.65 21.47 15.81
N ARG A 95 10.63 20.57 15.93
CA ARG A 95 11.90 20.62 15.18
C ARG A 95 11.69 20.31 13.70
N PHE A 96 10.90 19.30 13.38
CA PHE A 96 10.56 18.94 12.00
C PHE A 96 9.82 20.07 11.29
N SER A 97 8.86 20.70 11.97
CA SER A 97 8.07 21.81 11.43
C SER A 97 8.93 23.04 11.15
N GLN A 98 9.90 23.34 12.03
CA GLN A 98 10.89 24.41 11.80
C GLN A 98 11.83 24.09 10.62
N GLN A 99 12.29 22.84 10.49
CA GLN A 99 13.17 22.43 9.39
C GLN A 99 12.47 22.48 8.03
N THR A 100 11.21 22.06 7.94
CA THR A 100 10.43 22.12 6.69
C THR A 100 10.11 23.56 6.27
N MET A 101 9.82 24.45 7.22
CA MET A 101 9.68 25.89 6.96
C MET A 101 10.94 26.52 6.38
N LEU A 102 12.12 26.07 6.84
CA LEU A 102 13.43 26.53 6.35
C LEU A 102 13.85 25.87 5.02
N HIS A 103 13.26 24.73 4.66
CA HIS A 103 13.59 23.96 3.45
C HIS A 103 12.39 23.81 2.50
N LYS A 104 11.66 24.92 2.28
CA LYS A 104 10.64 25.06 1.23
C LYS A 104 11.21 24.69 -0.15
N GLY A 105 11.17 23.40 -0.51
CA GLY A 105 11.60 22.93 -1.82
C GLY A 105 12.29 21.56 -1.85
N SER A 106 12.68 20.97 -0.72
CA SER A 106 13.34 19.66 -0.74
C SER A 106 12.69 18.66 0.23
N LEU A 107 11.62 18.01 -0.22
CA LEU A 107 11.16 16.73 0.33
C LEU A 107 12.07 15.56 -0.10
N LYS A 108 13.29 15.86 -0.61
CA LYS A 108 14.23 14.87 -1.13
C LYS A 108 15.24 14.48 -0.07
N ALA A 109 14.80 13.64 0.85
CA ALA A 109 15.56 12.46 1.22
C ALA A 109 14.56 11.46 1.85
N PRO A 110 14.43 10.23 1.33
CA PRO A 110 13.69 9.20 2.04
C PRO A 110 14.36 9.03 3.41
N GLY A 111 13.64 9.39 4.47
CA GLY A 111 14.06 9.02 5.81
C GLY A 111 13.72 7.55 5.98
N GLU A 112 14.71 6.73 6.31
CA GLU A 112 14.59 5.27 6.50
C GLU A 112 13.63 4.86 7.65
N GLN A 113 12.98 5.83 8.30
CA GLN A 113 12.20 5.65 9.52
C GLN A 113 10.71 5.96 9.26
N PRO A 114 9.77 5.07 9.60
CA PRO A 114 8.32 5.28 9.46
C PRO A 114 7.83 6.62 10.03
N ALA A 115 8.40 7.08 11.15
CA ALA A 115 8.06 8.37 11.74
C ALA A 115 8.31 9.54 10.78
N SER A 116 9.39 9.51 10.02
CA SER A 116 9.70 10.56 9.05
C SER A 116 8.71 10.60 7.89
N LEU A 117 8.17 9.44 7.48
CA LEU A 117 7.15 9.34 6.44
C LEU A 117 5.84 10.00 6.87
N ARG A 118 5.32 9.68 8.06
CA ARG A 118 4.09 10.30 8.59
C ARG A 118 4.23 11.81 8.64
N GLN A 119 5.37 12.32 9.11
CA GLN A 119 5.59 13.76 9.20
C GLN A 119 5.60 14.45 7.83
N GLN A 120 6.25 13.84 6.83
CA GLN A 120 6.24 14.34 5.45
C GLN A 120 4.83 14.36 4.85
N LEU A 121 4.04 13.30 5.08
CA LEU A 121 2.67 13.19 4.57
C LEU A 121 1.72 14.17 5.23
N LEU A 122 1.79 14.32 6.56
CA LEU A 122 1.01 15.33 7.29
C LEU A 122 1.33 16.74 6.77
N TYR A 123 2.60 17.07 6.57
CA TYR A 123 2.96 18.38 6.01
C TYR A 123 2.42 18.55 4.58
N ARG A 124 2.61 17.55 3.71
CA ARG A 124 2.13 17.58 2.31
C ARG A 124 0.62 17.80 2.23
N GLU A 125 -0.14 17.17 3.12
CA GLU A 125 -1.60 17.20 3.13
C GLU A 125 -2.17 18.26 4.07
N LYS A 126 -1.32 19.17 4.56
CA LYS A 126 -1.72 20.27 5.45
C LYS A 126 -2.46 19.75 6.68
N TYR A 127 -1.96 18.64 7.23
CA TYR A 127 -2.42 17.98 8.44
C TYR A 127 -3.87 17.46 8.32
N ARG A 128 -4.30 17.11 7.11
CA ARG A 128 -5.64 16.60 6.82
C ARG A 128 -5.62 15.22 6.21
N CYS A 129 -6.73 14.52 6.35
CA CYS A 129 -7.06 13.34 5.57
C CYS A 129 -7.20 13.75 4.10
N ALA A 130 -6.44 13.10 3.21
CA ALA A 130 -6.51 13.34 1.77
C ALA A 130 -7.91 13.10 1.17
N LEU A 131 -8.73 12.27 1.81
CA LEU A 131 -10.01 11.80 1.28
C LEU A 131 -11.21 12.56 1.85
N THR A 132 -11.19 12.85 3.16
CA THR A 132 -12.33 13.46 3.86
C THR A 132 -12.08 14.91 4.28
N GLY A 133 -10.83 15.37 4.26
CA GLY A 133 -10.45 16.71 4.75
C GLY A 133 -10.43 16.88 6.27
N HIS A 134 -10.75 15.81 7.03
CA HIS A 134 -10.64 15.77 8.50
C HIS A 134 -9.22 16.11 8.96
N ILE A 135 -9.09 16.74 10.11
CA ILE A 135 -7.83 17.26 10.64
C ILE A 135 -7.22 16.25 11.60
N ASP A 136 -5.90 16.11 11.57
CA ASP A 136 -5.14 15.30 12.52
C ASP A 136 -5.22 15.89 13.93
N ARG A 137 -5.77 15.11 14.87
CA ARG A 137 -5.97 15.51 16.28
C ARG A 137 -4.68 15.95 16.95
N ALA A 138 -3.62 15.14 16.85
CA ALA A 138 -2.35 15.43 17.49
C ALA A 138 -1.69 16.71 16.93
N SER A 139 -1.85 16.97 15.62
CA SER A 139 -1.38 18.21 15.00
C SER A 139 -2.23 19.41 15.41
N SER A 140 -3.54 19.25 15.57
CA SER A 140 -4.44 20.27 16.11
C SER A 140 -4.07 20.67 17.53
N ASP A 141 -3.86 19.71 18.43
CA ASP A 141 -3.50 19.97 19.83
C ASP A 141 -2.17 20.73 19.95
N LYS A 142 -1.21 20.44 19.06
CA LYS A 142 0.07 21.16 18.96
C LYS A 142 -0.09 22.56 18.37
N ALA A 143 -0.97 22.72 17.39
CA ALA A 143 -1.25 24.03 16.78
C ALA A 143 -1.91 25.00 17.75
N GLU A 144 -2.73 24.50 18.69
CA GLU A 144 -3.29 25.33 19.77
C GLU A 144 -2.19 25.88 20.69
N GLN A 145 -1.15 25.08 20.96
CA GLN A 145 -0.03 25.47 21.82
C GLN A 145 1.01 26.34 21.09
N SER A 146 1.14 26.21 19.77
CA SER A 146 2.18 26.88 18.98
C SER A 146 1.69 27.18 17.55
N PRO A 147 0.73 28.10 17.38
CA PRO A 147 0.05 28.35 16.09
C PRO A 147 1.00 28.83 14.98
N GLU A 148 2.10 29.49 15.34
CA GLU A 148 3.14 29.95 14.41
C GLU A 148 3.85 28.81 13.67
N LEU A 149 3.83 27.59 14.21
CA LEU A 149 4.42 26.40 13.59
C LEU A 149 3.45 25.67 12.66
N PHE A 150 2.14 25.97 12.75
CA PHE A 150 1.08 25.31 12.00
C PHE A 150 0.22 26.33 11.25
N PRO A 151 0.81 27.10 10.31
CA PRO A 151 0.12 28.19 9.63
C PRO A 151 -1.09 27.73 8.79
N ASP A 152 -1.10 26.47 8.33
CA ASP A 152 -2.23 25.90 7.59
C ASP A 152 -3.43 25.54 8.49
N LEU A 153 -3.22 25.38 9.81
CA LEU A 153 -4.29 25.08 10.78
C LEU A 153 -4.80 26.33 11.50
N ALA A 154 -3.95 27.36 11.67
CA ALA A 154 -4.30 28.60 12.38
C ALA A 154 -5.61 29.28 11.90
N PRO A 155 -5.93 29.36 10.59
CA PRO A 155 -7.17 29.99 10.13
C PRO A 155 -8.44 29.28 10.59
N LEU A 156 -8.37 27.96 10.85
CA LEU A 156 -9.53 27.17 11.26
C LEU A 156 -9.96 27.52 12.69
N PHE A 157 -8.98 27.69 13.58
CA PHE A 157 -9.23 28.05 14.97
C PHE A 157 -9.70 29.49 15.13
N ALA A 158 -9.32 30.38 14.22
CA ALA A 158 -9.75 31.78 14.23
C ALA A 158 -11.20 31.99 13.75
N SER A 159 -11.75 31.04 12.98
CA SER A 159 -12.99 31.24 12.21
C SER A 159 -14.18 30.36 12.61
N GLN A 160 -13.99 29.33 13.44
CA GLN A 160 -15.07 28.40 13.81
C GLN A 160 -15.30 28.33 15.33
N PRO A 161 -16.57 28.23 15.78
CA PRO A 161 -16.88 28.00 17.18
C PRO A 161 -16.39 26.61 17.63
N PRO A 162 -15.89 26.46 18.87
CA PRO A 162 -15.21 25.24 19.35
C PRO A 162 -16.00 23.94 19.16
N ALA A 163 -17.33 24.02 19.19
CA ALA A 163 -18.22 22.87 19.04
C ALA A 163 -18.21 22.26 17.63
N VAL A 164 -17.92 23.04 16.58
CA VAL A 164 -17.88 22.54 15.19
C VAL A 164 -16.53 21.92 14.85
N THR A 165 -15.46 22.40 15.49
CA THR A 165 -14.09 21.92 15.25
C THR A 165 -13.89 20.49 15.77
N GLY A 166 -14.56 20.12 16.87
CA GLY A 166 -14.47 18.77 17.47
C GLY A 166 -14.88 17.65 16.52
N ASP A 167 -15.89 17.89 15.68
CA ASP A 167 -16.39 16.91 14.70
C ASP A 167 -15.44 16.72 13.50
N LEU A 168 -14.42 17.56 13.35
CA LEU A 168 -13.43 17.47 12.28
C LEU A 168 -12.11 16.83 12.74
N LEU A 169 -11.95 16.51 14.03
CA LEU A 169 -10.71 15.97 14.59
C LEU A 169 -10.69 14.44 14.59
N TYR A 170 -9.73 13.86 13.89
CA TYR A 170 -9.54 12.42 13.80
C TYR A 170 -8.08 12.05 14.01
N ASP A 171 -7.86 10.84 14.51
CA ASP A 171 -6.53 10.23 14.42
C ASP A 171 -6.35 9.81 12.96
N LEU A 172 -5.38 10.42 12.30
CA LEU A 172 -5.02 10.04 10.94
C LEU A 172 -3.95 8.95 10.97
N GLU A 173 -3.89 8.15 9.93
CA GLU A 173 -2.91 7.11 9.70
C GLU A 173 -2.30 7.24 8.31
N VAL A 174 -1.13 6.64 8.10
CA VAL A 174 -0.51 6.56 6.77
C VAL A 174 -1.11 5.37 6.02
N ALA A 175 -1.88 5.65 4.98
CA ALA A 175 -2.33 4.67 4.01
C ALA A 175 -1.28 4.54 2.90
N HIS A 176 -0.69 3.35 2.75
CA HIS A 176 0.23 3.08 1.66
C HIS A 176 -0.56 2.68 0.40
N ILE A 177 -0.23 3.28 -0.74
CA ILE A 177 -0.83 2.94 -2.05
C ILE A 177 -0.39 1.53 -2.46
N ILE A 178 0.91 1.25 -2.35
CA ILE A 178 1.50 -0.07 -2.53
C ILE A 178 1.84 -0.60 -1.13
N SER A 179 1.09 -1.59 -0.67
CA SER A 179 1.24 -2.17 0.66
C SER A 179 2.63 -2.78 0.88
N GLN A 180 3.14 -2.68 2.11
CA GLN A 180 4.40 -3.31 2.51
C GLN A 180 4.39 -4.84 2.36
N SER A 181 3.21 -5.46 2.44
CA SER A 181 3.08 -6.90 2.21
C SER A 181 3.52 -7.31 0.80
N LEU A 182 3.59 -6.36 -0.14
CA LEU A 182 4.03 -6.60 -1.51
C LEU A 182 5.53 -6.80 -1.64
N THR A 183 6.34 -6.25 -0.74
CA THR A 183 7.79 -6.48 -0.72
C THR A 183 8.19 -7.66 0.15
N ASP A 184 7.30 -8.14 1.02
CA ASP A 184 7.58 -9.30 1.86
C ASP A 184 7.70 -10.57 1.01
N GLY A 185 8.58 -11.47 1.48
CA GLY A 185 8.81 -12.77 0.85
C GLY A 185 7.53 -13.60 0.68
N ILE A 186 7.39 -14.27 -0.47
CA ILE A 186 6.33 -15.26 -0.66
C ILE A 186 6.77 -16.58 -0.03
N GLY A 187 6.15 -16.92 1.09
CA GLY A 187 6.35 -18.21 1.78
C GLY A 187 5.69 -19.37 1.02
N GLY A 188 5.90 -20.60 1.48
CA GLY A 188 5.20 -21.79 0.96
C GLY A 188 5.83 -22.47 -0.26
N LEU A 189 6.89 -21.89 -0.83
CA LEU A 189 7.68 -22.54 -1.89
C LEU A 189 8.65 -23.59 -1.32
N THR A 190 8.80 -24.72 -2.02
CA THR A 190 9.89 -25.67 -1.76
C THR A 190 11.24 -25.07 -2.18
N ASP A 191 12.35 -25.54 -1.64
CA ASP A 191 13.68 -25.01 -2.00
C ASP A 191 14.01 -25.20 -3.48
N ALA A 192 13.59 -26.33 -4.07
CA ALA A 192 13.75 -26.58 -5.50
C ALA A 192 12.92 -25.61 -6.37
N ALA A 193 11.72 -25.23 -5.92
CA ALA A 193 10.91 -24.23 -6.61
C ALA A 193 11.49 -22.82 -6.42
N ARG A 194 11.94 -22.47 -5.21
CA ARG A 194 12.57 -21.17 -4.91
C ARG A 194 13.84 -20.96 -5.72
N ALA A 195 14.67 -21.99 -5.89
CA ALA A 195 15.89 -21.91 -6.70
C ALA A 195 15.62 -21.67 -8.20
N LYS A 196 14.42 -22.03 -8.69
CA LYS A 196 14.02 -21.88 -10.09
C LYS A 196 13.11 -20.68 -10.36
N LEU A 197 12.51 -20.14 -9.31
CA LEU A 197 11.60 -18.99 -9.31
C LEU A 197 12.16 -17.91 -8.38
N ASP A 198 13.48 -17.74 -8.39
CA ASP A 198 14.21 -16.77 -7.58
C ASP A 198 13.76 -15.34 -7.85
N TRP A 199 13.33 -15.07 -9.09
CA TRP A 199 12.72 -13.82 -9.50
C TRP A 199 11.43 -13.50 -8.71
N ALA A 200 10.65 -14.51 -8.29
CA ALA A 200 9.37 -14.35 -7.60
C ALA A 200 9.54 -14.22 -6.08
N SER A 201 10.54 -13.44 -5.67
CA SER A 201 10.91 -13.26 -4.28
C SER A 201 9.89 -12.43 -3.49
N SER A 202 9.04 -11.65 -4.15
CA SER A 202 8.02 -10.79 -3.52
C SER A 202 6.73 -10.73 -4.35
N ALA A 203 5.62 -10.29 -3.75
CA ALA A 203 4.37 -10.09 -4.50
C ALA A 203 4.46 -8.90 -5.48
N SER A 204 5.33 -7.91 -5.22
CA SER A 204 5.63 -6.84 -6.18
C SER A 204 6.28 -7.38 -7.45
N ALA A 205 7.20 -8.34 -7.35
CA ALA A 205 7.81 -8.96 -8.53
C ALA A 205 6.78 -9.71 -9.39
N ILE A 206 5.76 -10.30 -8.75
CA ILE A 206 4.65 -10.95 -9.46
C ILE A 206 3.75 -9.90 -10.12
N LEU A 207 3.44 -8.81 -9.43
CA LEU A 207 2.71 -7.69 -10.03
C LEU A 207 3.45 -7.11 -11.23
N ASP A 208 4.76 -6.93 -11.14
CA ASP A 208 5.58 -6.39 -12.24
C ASP A 208 5.43 -7.26 -13.49
N ARG A 209 5.51 -8.58 -13.30
CA ARG A 209 5.43 -9.58 -14.36
C ARG A 209 4.02 -9.73 -14.90
N PHE A 210 3.03 -9.74 -14.02
CA PHE A 210 1.62 -9.90 -14.38
C PHE A 210 1.08 -8.66 -15.10
N SER A 211 1.43 -7.47 -14.61
CA SER A 211 0.88 -6.22 -15.11
C SER A 211 1.72 -5.57 -16.20
N GLY A 212 3.02 -5.88 -16.26
CA GLY A 212 3.99 -5.16 -17.09
C GLY A 212 4.35 -3.78 -16.54
N ILE A 213 3.95 -3.45 -15.31
CA ILE A 213 4.26 -2.19 -14.64
C ILE A 213 5.45 -2.42 -13.71
N ASP A 214 6.56 -1.72 -13.92
CA ASP A 214 7.66 -1.76 -12.96
C ASP A 214 7.29 -0.92 -11.72
N VAL A 215 6.92 -1.61 -10.62
CA VAL A 215 6.54 -0.97 -9.35
C VAL A 215 7.68 -0.13 -8.79
N LYS A 216 8.95 -0.54 -8.95
CA LYS A 216 10.09 0.27 -8.48
C LYS A 216 10.22 1.55 -9.29
N GLN A 217 10.05 1.47 -10.61
CA GLN A 217 10.04 2.64 -11.47
C GLN A 217 8.87 3.57 -11.13
N LEU A 218 7.68 3.03 -10.84
CA LEU A 218 6.51 3.79 -10.42
C LEU A 218 6.78 4.60 -9.14
N LEU A 219 7.53 4.01 -8.21
CA LEU A 219 7.99 4.68 -6.99
C LEU A 219 9.23 5.57 -7.22
N GLY A 220 9.64 5.82 -8.46
CA GLY A 220 10.80 6.66 -8.78
C GLY A 220 12.13 6.08 -8.27
N GLY A 221 12.21 4.76 -8.12
CA GLY A 221 13.34 4.06 -7.50
C GLY A 221 13.46 4.24 -5.99
N THR A 222 12.44 4.80 -5.33
CA THR A 222 12.42 4.98 -3.88
C THR A 222 11.87 3.76 -3.15
N ASP A 223 12.17 3.68 -1.86
CA ASP A 223 11.63 2.64 -0.98
C ASP A 223 10.11 2.79 -0.81
N LEU A 224 9.43 1.72 -0.39
CA LEU A 224 8.01 1.73 -0.05
C LEU A 224 7.65 2.82 0.96
N HIS A 225 8.58 3.16 1.85
CA HIS A 225 8.43 4.22 2.84
C HIS A 225 8.68 5.62 2.26
N SER A 226 8.22 5.85 1.03
CA SER A 226 8.30 7.12 0.33
C SER A 226 6.98 7.86 0.43
N ALA A 227 7.02 9.18 0.56
CA ALA A 227 5.83 10.01 0.52
C ALA A 227 5.06 9.84 -0.80
N ILE A 228 5.72 9.43 -1.89
CA ILE A 228 5.04 9.13 -3.17
C ILE A 228 4.09 7.93 -3.04
N ASN A 229 4.41 6.98 -2.16
CA ASN A 229 3.68 5.73 -1.98
C ASN A 229 2.63 5.77 -0.86
N GLY A 230 2.26 6.94 -0.35
CA GLY A 230 1.28 7.00 0.72
C GLY A 230 0.56 8.32 0.82
N PHE A 231 -0.48 8.35 1.64
CA PHE A 231 -1.27 9.53 1.98
C PHE A 231 -1.82 9.41 3.41
N MET A 232 -2.25 10.53 4.00
CA MET A 232 -2.93 10.49 5.30
C MET A 232 -4.40 10.18 5.11
N ALA A 233 -4.92 9.25 5.90
CA ALA A 233 -6.31 8.84 5.87
C ALA A 233 -6.86 8.75 7.31
N SER A 234 -8.15 9.03 7.49
CA SER A 234 -8.84 8.62 8.71
C SER A 234 -8.98 7.10 8.75
N ASN A 235 -9.12 6.52 9.94
CA ASN A 235 -9.23 5.06 10.10
C ASN A 235 -10.30 4.42 9.20
N GLU A 236 -11.46 5.06 9.05
CA GLU A 236 -12.54 4.55 8.18
C GLU A 236 -12.16 4.60 6.70
N ALA A 237 -11.61 5.73 6.24
CA ALA A 237 -11.21 5.90 4.85
C ALA A 237 -10.03 4.98 4.49
N HIS A 238 -9.08 4.81 5.41
CA HIS A 238 -7.97 3.86 5.30
C HIS A 238 -8.50 2.44 5.18
N ALA A 239 -9.43 2.02 6.05
CA ALA A 239 -10.03 0.70 5.99
C ALA A 239 -10.83 0.45 4.70
N LEU A 240 -11.56 1.44 4.19
CA LEU A 240 -12.25 1.34 2.90
C LEU A 240 -11.25 1.23 1.73
N PHE A 241 -10.15 1.98 1.77
CA PHE A 241 -9.09 1.91 0.75
C PHE A 241 -8.40 0.55 0.74
N ASP A 242 -7.96 0.08 1.93
CA ASP A 242 -7.33 -1.23 2.11
C ASP A 242 -8.28 -2.36 1.70
N ARG A 243 -9.60 -2.15 1.77
CA ARG A 243 -10.64 -3.08 1.32
C ARG A 243 -10.94 -3.02 -0.17
N LEU A 244 -10.30 -2.13 -0.92
CA LEU A 244 -10.62 -1.84 -2.32
C LEU A 244 -12.12 -1.53 -2.52
N ASP A 245 -12.79 -1.03 -1.48
CA ASP A 245 -14.17 -0.56 -1.56
C ASP A 245 -14.24 0.71 -2.44
N PHE A 246 -13.10 1.38 -2.63
CA PHE A 246 -12.85 2.36 -3.67
C PHE A 246 -11.40 2.28 -4.16
N CYS A 247 -11.13 2.94 -5.30
CA CYS A 247 -9.78 3.12 -5.82
C CYS A 247 -9.52 4.59 -6.18
N LEU A 248 -8.25 4.97 -6.23
CA LEU A 248 -7.83 6.31 -6.68
C LEU A 248 -7.65 6.28 -8.20
N LEU A 249 -8.26 7.25 -8.87
CA LEU A 249 -8.04 7.48 -10.30
C LEU A 249 -7.10 8.67 -10.50
N PRO A 250 -6.28 8.70 -11.56
CA PRO A 250 -5.53 9.89 -11.91
C PRO A 250 -6.47 11.08 -12.04
N ALA A 251 -6.12 12.20 -11.40
CA ALA A 251 -6.86 13.44 -11.60
C ALA A 251 -6.80 13.79 -13.09
N MET A 252 -7.97 13.89 -13.74
CA MET A 252 -8.02 14.38 -15.11
C MET A 252 -7.56 15.83 -15.09
N VAL A 253 -6.33 16.08 -15.53
CA VAL A 253 -5.84 17.43 -15.74
C VAL A 253 -6.63 17.97 -16.92
N HIS A 254 -7.69 18.72 -16.66
CA HIS A 254 -8.26 19.58 -17.67
C HIS A 254 -7.19 20.62 -18.00
N SER A 255 -6.51 20.42 -19.12
CA SER A 255 -5.66 21.45 -19.73
C SER A 255 -6.56 22.64 -20.04
N PHE A 256 -6.52 23.64 -19.17
CA PHE A 256 -7.08 24.97 -19.42
C PHE A 256 -6.10 25.79 -20.25
#